data_AF-A0AAU6G0F1-F1
#
_entry.id   AF-A0AAU6G0F1-F1
#
_cell.length_a   1.000
_cell.length_b   1.000
_cell.length_c   1.000
_cell.angle_alpha   90.00
_cell.angle_beta   90.00
_cell.angle_gamma   90.00
#
_symmetry.space_group_name_H-M   'P 1'
#
loop_
_entity.id
_entity.type
_entity.pdbx_description
1 polymer ?
#
loop_
_entity_poly.entity_id
_entity_poly.type
_entity_poly.pdbx_seq_one_letter_code
_entity_poly.pdbx_strand_id
1 'polypeptide(L)'
;MAVTRPAPRPVPAALPTGPGPGSGPGPGPGSGPGPGPGSGSGSGAVVPGPRRAVAHRYAALPPPLEVALAALRLEALLGDPRDAANPYGLPALTTPLTTSRTTTGSITGSAGGVGGAGEDRAGLLAAAGLGRIRAADQLVRALRPVLRRDVALGHACAAAAGPCPVPAALLGPAALLAATGTVLRQAARIVAGRCHGEPALRQWRPVLATVFADLLACESLTSVALRRPAGPASGALLPAVAGYVVPTVVADVLAQLDLVLTECGHGPAGLEGRMLAKLAGDLPAAGVDAAAAGSWQTHLVRALPALAQSPGPQHTALPALFRLADPAPGTAPDPAADPVSGTGPRPASGSGPGSAVTAAAPGANRQHGQHGQHGLDGDGESGGGDGVVLSGLSRAAVRPAGGDPDRAALAGVARRLLSEQRALRRPCRAAGLDGPDGPAVRALADRQALLWLAAAVLGVQEAADEGRGLFLGGPHWALLALSGITERLGVPLPGPAADPREQVWAELAGRVRHGVDCDIYATRVLW
;
A
#
# COMPACT_ATOMS: atom_id res chain seq x y z
N MET A 1 -20.81 -22.05 30.17
CA MET A 1 -19.94 -23.18 29.79
C MET A 1 -18.52 -22.66 29.68
N ALA A 2 -17.65 -23.09 30.60
CA ALA A 2 -16.24 -22.71 30.63
C ALA A 2 -15.47 -23.44 29.53
N VAL A 3 -14.68 -22.71 28.74
CA VAL A 3 -13.79 -23.28 27.71
C VAL A 3 -12.36 -23.23 28.24
N THR A 4 -11.82 -24.42 28.48
CA THR A 4 -10.47 -24.73 28.95
C THR A 4 -9.43 -24.46 27.86
N ARG A 5 -8.37 -23.72 28.21
CA ARG A 5 -7.16 -23.53 27.38
C ARG A 5 -6.33 -24.84 27.33
N PRO A 6 -5.76 -25.24 26.17
CA PRO A 6 -4.83 -26.36 26.11
C PRO A 6 -3.42 -25.94 26.57
N ALA A 7 -2.73 -26.87 27.25
CA ALA A 7 -1.38 -26.71 27.81
C ALA A 7 -0.27 -26.77 26.73
N PRO A 8 0.88 -26.09 26.93
CA PRO A 8 2.00 -26.12 25.99
C PRO A 8 2.80 -27.43 26.05
N ARG A 9 3.28 -27.88 24.88
CA ARG A 9 4.13 -29.07 24.70
C ARG A 9 5.58 -28.84 25.17
N PRO A 10 6.28 -29.88 25.66
CA PRO A 10 7.62 -29.76 26.24
C PRO A 10 8.74 -29.63 25.20
N VAL A 11 9.78 -28.87 25.56
CA VAL A 11 11.04 -28.68 24.82
C VAL A 11 11.98 -29.87 25.10
N PRO A 12 12.66 -30.46 24.10
CA PRO A 12 13.62 -31.52 24.36
C PRO A 12 14.95 -30.98 24.92
N ALA A 13 15.50 -31.76 25.85
CA ALA A 13 16.64 -31.46 26.72
C ALA A 13 18.00 -31.41 25.99
N ALA A 14 18.89 -30.61 26.59
CA ALA A 14 20.31 -30.48 26.26
C ALA A 14 21.12 -31.76 26.51
N LEU A 15 22.18 -31.96 25.74
CA LEU A 15 23.27 -32.93 25.95
C LEU A 15 24.61 -32.33 25.42
N PRO A 16 25.78 -32.83 25.85
CA PRO A 16 26.65 -32.09 26.76
C PRO A 16 27.96 -31.57 26.12
N THR A 17 28.66 -30.76 26.93
CA THR A 17 29.91 -30.05 26.71
C THR A 17 31.19 -30.90 26.73
N GLY A 18 32.14 -30.56 25.84
CA GLY A 18 33.61 -30.57 26.05
C GLY A 18 34.42 -31.67 25.32
N PRO A 19 35.76 -31.51 25.10
CA PRO A 19 36.67 -30.41 25.48
C PRO A 19 37.48 -29.78 24.30
N GLY A 20 38.22 -28.69 24.58
CA GLY A 20 38.99 -27.86 23.62
C GLY A 20 40.42 -28.35 23.27
N PRO A 21 41.42 -27.46 23.14
CA PRO A 21 41.86 -26.88 21.86
C PRO A 21 43.24 -27.37 21.39
N GLY A 22 43.51 -27.27 20.08
CA GLY A 22 44.81 -27.56 19.46
C GLY A 22 45.36 -26.35 18.71
N SER A 23 46.61 -25.99 19.04
CA SER A 23 47.31 -24.77 18.66
C SER A 23 48.16 -24.92 17.38
N GLY A 24 48.13 -23.88 16.54
CA GLY A 24 49.25 -23.37 15.69
C GLY A 24 49.51 -24.05 14.34
N PRO A 25 50.41 -23.50 13.50
CA PRO A 25 50.80 -22.11 13.28
C PRO A 25 50.67 -21.67 11.78
N GLY A 26 50.76 -20.36 11.51
CA GLY A 26 50.71 -19.79 10.14
C GLY A 26 52.03 -19.89 9.37
N PRO A 27 52.03 -19.41 8.10
CA PRO A 27 53.11 -18.52 7.68
C PRO A 27 52.68 -17.37 6.76
N GLY A 28 53.24 -16.18 7.04
CA GLY A 28 54.08 -15.38 6.13
C GLY A 28 53.52 -14.81 4.81
N PRO A 29 53.59 -13.48 4.59
CA PRO A 29 53.23 -12.84 3.31
C PRO A 29 54.41 -12.80 2.33
N GLY A 30 54.16 -13.22 1.08
CA GLY A 30 55.11 -13.10 -0.04
C GLY A 30 54.98 -11.77 -0.78
N SER A 31 56.12 -11.14 -1.06
CA SER A 31 56.27 -9.84 -1.71
C SER A 31 56.54 -9.94 -3.23
N GLY A 32 55.94 -9.04 -4.00
CA GLY A 32 56.42 -8.46 -5.28
C GLY A 32 56.19 -9.25 -6.59
N PRO A 33 56.37 -8.64 -7.80
CA PRO A 33 56.72 -7.24 -8.12
C PRO A 33 55.71 -6.54 -9.08
N GLY A 34 55.84 -5.22 -9.23
CA GLY A 34 55.02 -4.41 -10.16
C GLY A 34 55.61 -4.27 -11.58
N PRO A 35 54.89 -3.56 -12.47
CA PRO A 35 55.53 -2.76 -13.52
C PRO A 35 55.06 -1.29 -13.53
N GLY A 36 55.95 -0.43 -14.01
CA GLY A 36 55.84 1.03 -14.06
C GLY A 36 54.93 1.61 -15.16
N PRO A 37 55.02 2.93 -15.42
CA PRO A 37 53.88 3.77 -15.77
C PRO A 37 53.69 3.96 -17.28
N GLY A 38 52.43 4.01 -17.72
CA GLY A 38 52.04 4.43 -19.06
C GLY A 38 51.03 5.57 -18.97
N SER A 39 51.46 6.77 -19.35
CA SER A 39 50.64 7.95 -19.56
C SER A 39 49.75 7.80 -20.80
N GLY A 40 48.45 8.08 -20.68
CA GLY A 40 47.52 8.14 -21.81
C GLY A 40 46.18 8.73 -21.40
N SER A 41 46.01 10.01 -21.72
CA SER A 41 44.85 10.87 -21.46
C SER A 41 43.57 10.37 -22.14
N GLY A 42 42.41 10.53 -21.48
CA GLY A 42 41.13 10.62 -22.20
C GLY A 42 39.91 10.03 -21.49
N SER A 43 38.99 10.91 -21.09
CA SER A 43 37.62 10.63 -20.67
C SER A 43 37.44 10.21 -19.21
N GLY A 44 37.19 11.22 -18.37
CA GLY A 44 36.79 11.04 -16.98
C GLY A 44 35.45 10.31 -16.89
N ALA A 45 35.51 8.98 -16.83
CA ALA A 45 34.45 8.19 -16.22
C ALA A 45 34.41 8.59 -14.74
N VAL A 46 33.47 9.46 -14.38
CA VAL A 46 33.11 9.71 -12.98
C VAL A 46 32.69 8.37 -12.41
N VAL A 47 33.61 7.66 -11.77
CA VAL A 47 33.31 6.45 -11.00
C VAL A 47 32.25 6.88 -9.98
N PRO A 48 31.01 6.39 -10.07
CA PRO A 48 30.00 6.72 -9.09
C PRO A 48 30.56 6.24 -7.75
N GLY A 49 30.80 7.15 -6.80
CA GLY A 49 31.24 6.75 -5.47
C GLY A 49 30.30 5.67 -4.91
N PRO A 50 30.73 4.83 -3.95
CA PRO A 50 29.97 3.68 -3.47
C PRO A 50 28.53 4.05 -3.05
N ARG A 51 28.30 5.28 -2.56
CA ARG A 51 26.95 5.80 -2.25
C ARG A 51 26.06 6.03 -3.47
N ARG A 52 26.63 6.44 -4.61
CA ARG A 52 25.91 6.71 -5.87
C ARG A 52 25.58 5.40 -6.61
N ALA A 53 26.48 4.41 -6.54
CA ALA A 53 26.21 3.05 -7.03
C ALA A 53 25.12 2.32 -6.21
N VAL A 54 25.05 2.57 -4.90
CA VAL A 54 23.99 2.03 -4.03
C VAL A 54 22.64 2.72 -4.26
N ALA A 55 22.63 4.04 -4.53
CA ALA A 55 21.41 4.76 -4.91
C ALA A 55 20.77 4.20 -6.21
N HIS A 56 21.58 3.64 -7.12
CA HIS A 56 21.10 2.95 -8.32
C HIS A 56 20.60 1.52 -8.07
N ARG A 57 21.04 0.82 -7.01
CA ARG A 57 20.51 -0.53 -6.66
C ARG A 57 19.11 -0.48 -6.06
N TYR A 58 18.78 0.60 -5.36
CA TYR A 58 17.45 0.86 -4.81
C TYR A 58 16.58 1.69 -5.74
N ALA A 59 16.90 1.76 -7.04
CA ALA A 59 16.20 2.65 -7.95
C ALA A 59 14.70 2.33 -7.95
N ALA A 60 14.02 3.13 -7.12
CA ALA A 60 12.61 3.38 -7.07
C ALA A 60 12.04 3.31 -8.48
N LEU A 61 10.87 2.72 -8.66
CA LEU A 61 10.04 3.04 -9.82
C LEU A 61 9.90 4.57 -9.82
N PRO A 62 10.67 5.35 -10.60
CA PRO A 62 10.90 6.75 -10.28
C PRO A 62 9.58 7.50 -10.46
N PRO A 63 9.18 8.38 -9.52
CA PRO A 63 7.99 9.19 -9.75
C PRO A 63 8.25 10.16 -10.91
N PRO A 64 7.18 10.60 -11.60
CA PRO A 64 7.25 11.83 -12.37
C PRO A 64 7.84 12.95 -11.51
N LEU A 65 8.66 13.82 -12.10
CA LEU A 65 9.41 14.84 -11.36
C LEU A 65 8.50 15.70 -10.48
N GLU A 66 7.32 16.08 -10.97
CA GLU A 66 6.35 16.90 -10.22
C GLU A 66 5.88 16.22 -8.93
N VAL A 67 5.64 14.90 -8.99
CA VAL A 67 5.22 14.08 -7.85
C VAL A 67 6.35 13.97 -6.83
N ALA A 68 7.58 13.75 -7.32
CA ALA A 68 8.77 13.71 -6.48
C ALA A 68 8.99 15.04 -5.74
N LEU A 69 8.87 16.16 -6.46
CA LEU A 69 9.03 17.50 -5.89
C LEU A 69 7.91 17.83 -4.89
N ALA A 70 6.67 17.46 -5.18
CA ALA A 70 5.55 17.67 -4.24
C ALA A 70 5.76 16.90 -2.93
N ALA A 71 6.16 15.63 -3.01
CA ALA A 71 6.48 14.82 -1.83
C ALA A 71 7.67 15.40 -1.04
N LEU A 72 8.73 15.84 -1.72
CA LEU A 72 9.88 16.47 -1.06
C LEU A 72 9.51 17.78 -0.36
N ARG A 73 8.66 18.61 -0.98
CA ARG A 73 8.14 19.84 -0.37
C ARG A 73 7.30 19.54 0.85
N LEU A 74 6.43 18.53 0.79
CA LEU A 74 5.67 18.11 1.97
C LEU A 74 6.58 17.63 3.10
N GLU A 75 7.60 16.81 2.82
CA GLU A 75 8.54 16.39 3.87
C GLU A 75 9.30 17.56 4.49
N ALA A 76 9.66 18.56 3.69
CA ALA A 76 10.31 19.77 4.19
C ALA A 76 9.35 20.61 5.05
N LEU A 77 8.11 20.80 4.61
CA LEU A 77 7.08 21.55 5.36
C LEU A 77 6.69 20.87 6.66
N LEU A 78 6.66 19.54 6.69
CA LEU A 78 6.34 18.76 7.88
C LEU A 78 7.52 18.67 8.87
N GLY A 79 8.76 18.99 8.48
CA GLY A 79 9.93 19.00 9.37
C GLY A 79 10.38 17.62 9.87
N ASP A 80 11.35 17.54 10.79
CA ASP A 80 11.86 16.26 11.32
C ASP A 80 10.78 15.55 12.17
N PRO A 81 10.34 14.32 11.81
CA PRO A 81 9.35 13.58 12.59
C PRO A 81 9.84 13.14 13.98
N ARG A 82 11.15 13.20 14.27
CA ARG A 82 11.72 12.86 15.59
C ARG A 82 11.90 14.07 16.50
N ASP A 83 11.77 15.28 15.97
CA ASP A 83 11.87 16.49 16.76
C ASP A 83 10.66 16.62 17.70
N ALA A 84 10.92 16.74 19.00
CA ALA A 84 9.89 16.89 20.02
C ALA A 84 9.20 18.26 19.98
N ALA A 85 9.84 19.28 19.40
CA ALA A 85 9.26 20.61 19.21
C ALA A 85 8.40 20.71 17.95
N ASN A 86 8.47 19.72 17.06
CA ASN A 86 7.72 19.71 15.81
C ASN A 86 6.23 19.36 16.07
N PRO A 87 5.26 20.22 15.70
CA PRO A 87 3.84 19.91 15.84
C PRO A 87 3.37 18.73 14.97
N TYR A 88 4.13 18.40 13.92
CA TYR A 88 3.94 17.22 13.07
C TYR A 88 4.95 16.10 13.38
N GLY A 89 5.61 16.16 14.54
CA GLY A 89 6.52 15.15 15.05
C GLY A 89 5.77 13.96 15.66
N LEU A 90 6.39 12.78 15.66
CA LEU A 90 5.86 11.56 16.27
C LEU A 90 5.50 11.76 17.75
N PRO A 91 6.31 12.44 18.60
CA PRO A 91 5.92 12.68 19.98
C PRO A 91 4.63 13.49 20.10
N ALA A 92 4.49 14.57 19.32
CA ALA A 92 3.29 15.43 19.33
C ALA A 92 2.04 14.67 18.86
N LEU A 93 2.16 13.92 17.76
CA LEU A 93 1.04 13.19 17.15
C LEU A 93 0.58 11.98 17.97
N THR A 94 1.48 11.35 18.72
CA THR A 94 1.18 10.16 19.54
C THR A 94 0.86 10.49 21.00
N THR A 95 0.93 11.75 21.39
CA THR A 95 0.53 12.17 22.73
C THR A 95 -0.99 12.02 22.85
N PRO A 96 -1.50 11.25 23.84
CA PRO A 96 -2.93 11.11 24.03
C PRO A 96 -3.54 12.51 24.25
N LEU A 97 -4.51 12.91 23.43
CA LEU A 97 -5.27 14.12 23.73
C LEU A 97 -6.03 13.87 25.04
N THR A 98 -5.66 14.56 26.12
CA THR A 98 -6.46 14.59 27.33
C THR A 98 -7.85 15.09 26.96
N THR A 99 -8.85 14.27 27.20
CA THR A 99 -10.27 14.44 26.88
C THR A 99 -10.77 15.88 27.03
N SER A 100 -10.97 16.57 25.90
CA SER A 100 -12.01 17.60 25.69
C SER A 100 -12.09 18.01 24.22
N ARG A 101 -12.45 17.07 23.35
CA ARG A 101 -13.22 17.36 22.13
C ARG A 101 -14.11 16.17 21.86
N THR A 102 -15.33 16.25 22.38
CA THR A 102 -16.46 15.45 21.95
C THR A 102 -16.74 15.79 20.48
N THR A 103 -16.07 15.11 19.56
CA THR A 103 -16.47 15.07 18.14
C THR A 103 -17.62 14.07 17.99
N THR A 104 -18.72 14.38 18.65
CA THR A 104 -20.06 13.98 18.22
C THR A 104 -20.74 15.24 17.69
N GLY A 105 -20.08 15.87 16.72
CA GLY A 105 -20.63 16.98 15.95
C GLY A 105 -21.10 16.42 14.62
N SER A 106 -22.40 16.13 14.54
CA SER A 106 -23.10 15.89 13.28
C SER A 106 -22.70 16.96 12.26
N ILE A 107 -22.38 16.53 11.04
CA ILE A 107 -21.97 17.38 9.92
C ILE A 107 -23.19 18.11 9.34
N THR A 108 -23.92 18.85 10.17
CA THR A 108 -24.98 19.78 9.75
C THR A 108 -25.22 20.77 10.89
N GLY A 109 -24.60 21.95 10.84
CA GLY A 109 -24.90 23.00 11.81
C GLY A 109 -23.79 24.03 12.02
N SER A 110 -23.77 25.04 11.15
CA SER A 110 -23.40 26.45 11.38
C SER A 110 -22.20 26.80 12.26
N ALA A 111 -21.15 27.27 11.58
CA ALA A 111 -20.34 28.46 11.87
C ALA A 111 -20.37 29.01 13.31
N GLY A 112 -19.24 28.85 14.01
CA GLY A 112 -18.98 29.54 15.26
C GLY A 112 -17.75 29.03 16.03
N GLY A 113 -16.57 29.11 15.42
CA GLY A 113 -15.29 28.93 16.14
C GLY A 113 -14.29 28.00 15.46
N VAL A 114 -13.12 28.56 15.12
CA VAL A 114 -11.91 27.93 14.52
C VAL A 114 -11.95 27.74 12.99
N GLY A 115 -11.83 28.85 12.26
CA GLY A 115 -11.58 28.88 10.81
C GLY A 115 -10.13 28.54 10.37
N GLY A 116 -9.16 28.40 11.29
CA GLY A 116 -7.74 28.29 10.90
C GLY A 116 -7.29 26.91 10.39
N ALA A 117 -7.80 25.81 10.97
CA ALA A 117 -7.22 24.50 10.71
C ALA A 117 -7.51 23.94 9.30
N GLY A 118 -8.59 24.39 8.64
CA GLY A 118 -8.90 24.02 7.26
C GLY A 118 -8.07 24.80 6.25
N GLU A 119 -7.92 26.11 6.48
CA GLU A 119 -7.11 27.02 5.66
C GLU A 119 -5.62 26.67 5.72
N ASP A 120 -5.10 26.33 6.90
CA ASP A 120 -3.71 25.89 7.08
C ASP A 120 -3.40 24.59 6.31
N ARG A 121 -4.35 23.66 6.25
CA ARG A 121 -4.18 22.39 5.50
C ARG A 121 -4.26 22.60 4.00
N ALA A 122 -5.23 23.37 3.52
CA ALA A 122 -5.30 23.76 2.11
C ALA A 122 -4.03 24.51 1.68
N GLY A 123 -3.51 25.39 2.54
CA GLY A 123 -2.25 26.10 2.36
C GLY A 123 -1.05 25.16 2.25
N LEU A 124 -0.96 24.14 3.12
CA LEU A 124 0.10 23.11 3.07
C LEU A 124 0.07 22.32 1.75
N LEU A 125 -1.11 21.95 1.27
CA LEU A 125 -1.27 21.21 0.01
C LEU A 125 -0.97 22.08 -1.22
N ALA A 126 -1.38 23.35 -1.18
CA ALA A 126 -1.09 24.33 -2.22
C ALA A 126 0.42 24.63 -2.29
N ALA A 127 1.07 24.83 -1.14
CA ALA A 127 2.52 25.06 -1.05
C ALA A 127 3.34 23.87 -1.58
N ALA A 128 2.84 22.64 -1.35
CA ALA A 128 3.42 21.45 -1.94
C ALA A 128 3.18 21.33 -3.46
N GLY A 129 2.19 22.03 -4.01
CA GLY A 129 1.84 22.01 -5.43
C GLY A 129 1.00 20.81 -5.86
N LEU A 130 0.26 20.21 -4.91
CA LEU A 130 -0.52 18.99 -5.15
C LEU A 130 -1.71 19.19 -6.10
N GLY A 131 -2.25 20.41 -6.22
CA GLY A 131 -3.37 20.72 -7.10
C GLY A 131 -3.10 20.50 -8.60
N ARG A 132 -1.83 20.30 -8.98
CA ARG A 132 -1.43 19.96 -10.36
C ARG A 132 -1.49 18.46 -10.67
N ILE A 133 -1.53 17.61 -9.64
CA ILE A 133 -1.50 16.15 -9.79
C ILE A 133 -2.93 15.65 -9.98
N ARG A 134 -3.23 15.14 -11.18
CA ARG A 134 -4.57 14.67 -11.56
C ARG A 134 -4.78 13.17 -11.44
N ALA A 135 -3.70 12.39 -11.55
CA ALA A 135 -3.77 10.93 -11.43
C ALA A 135 -3.84 10.52 -9.94
N ALA A 136 -4.78 9.63 -9.60
CA ALA A 136 -5.04 9.24 -8.22
C ALA A 136 -3.85 8.51 -7.57
N ASP A 137 -3.20 7.60 -8.31
CA ASP A 137 -2.00 6.89 -7.86
C ASP A 137 -0.84 7.86 -7.55
N GLN A 138 -0.64 8.83 -8.43
CA GLN A 138 0.40 9.85 -8.27
C GLN A 138 0.09 10.82 -7.13
N LEU A 139 -1.18 11.17 -6.91
CA LEU A 139 -1.59 12.03 -5.79
C LEU A 139 -1.36 11.32 -4.45
N VAL A 140 -1.76 10.05 -4.32
CA VAL A 140 -1.47 9.24 -3.13
C VAL A 140 0.04 9.13 -2.89
N ARG A 141 0.81 8.91 -3.96
CA ARG A 141 2.27 8.87 -3.88
C ARG A 141 2.87 10.20 -3.41
N ALA A 142 2.33 11.33 -3.87
CA ALA A 142 2.75 12.64 -3.43
C ALA A 142 2.35 12.92 -1.97
N LEU A 143 1.18 12.47 -1.53
CA LEU A 143 0.66 12.62 -0.15
C LEU A 143 1.35 11.70 0.87
N ARG A 144 2.14 10.73 0.42
CA ARG A 144 2.79 9.72 1.26
C ARG A 144 3.54 10.27 2.48
N PRO A 145 4.27 11.40 2.42
CA PRO A 145 4.87 12.06 3.58
C PRO A 145 3.90 12.33 4.74
N VAL A 146 2.68 12.78 4.43
CA VAL A 146 1.65 13.08 5.43
C VAL A 146 1.02 11.78 5.93
N LEU A 147 0.67 10.88 5.00
CA LEU A 147 0.04 9.60 5.31
C LEU A 147 0.90 8.72 6.23
N ARG A 148 2.23 8.81 6.10
CA ARG A 148 3.20 8.10 6.97
C ARG A 148 3.20 8.58 8.41
N ARG A 149 2.84 9.83 8.64
CA ARG A 149 2.90 10.47 9.96
C ARG A 149 1.63 10.23 10.75
N ASP A 150 0.50 10.39 10.09
CA ASP A 150 -0.80 10.34 10.74
C ASP A 150 -1.90 10.09 9.71
N VAL A 151 -2.67 9.03 9.93
CA VAL A 151 -3.74 8.59 9.03
C VAL A 151 -4.85 9.64 8.98
N ALA A 152 -5.22 10.22 10.13
CA ALA A 152 -6.28 11.22 10.19
C ALA A 152 -5.88 12.54 9.49
N LEU A 153 -4.65 13.01 9.65
CA LEU A 153 -4.11 14.18 8.94
C LEU A 153 -4.06 13.92 7.43
N GLY A 154 -3.59 12.76 7.02
CA GLY A 154 -3.56 12.39 5.60
C GLY A 154 -4.95 12.35 4.98
N HIS A 155 -5.93 11.78 5.70
CA HIS A 155 -7.31 11.73 5.26
C HIS A 155 -7.95 13.13 5.20
N ALA A 156 -7.72 13.97 6.21
CA ALA A 156 -8.19 15.35 6.22
C ALA A 156 -7.55 16.19 5.11
N CYS A 157 -6.27 15.97 4.81
CA CYS A 157 -5.56 16.62 3.71
C CYS A 157 -6.16 16.23 2.36
N ALA A 158 -6.38 14.94 2.12
CA ALA A 158 -6.99 14.50 0.87
C ALA A 158 -8.44 15.01 0.71
N ALA A 159 -9.20 15.13 1.80
CA ALA A 159 -10.53 15.77 1.78
C ALA A 159 -10.47 17.28 1.49
N ALA A 160 -9.40 17.96 1.92
CA ALA A 160 -9.18 19.39 1.67
C ALA A 160 -8.64 19.69 0.25
N ALA A 161 -8.19 18.68 -0.50
CA ALA A 161 -7.53 18.85 -1.81
C ALA A 161 -8.47 19.23 -2.98
N GLY A 162 -9.72 19.64 -2.73
CA GLY A 162 -10.71 19.93 -3.79
C GLY A 162 -11.32 18.65 -4.37
N PRO A 163 -11.75 18.62 -5.66
CA PRO A 163 -12.22 17.38 -6.29
C PRO A 163 -11.07 16.38 -6.36
N CYS A 164 -10.94 15.56 -5.32
CA CYS A 164 -9.88 14.59 -5.16
C CYS A 164 -10.11 13.46 -6.18
N PRO A 165 -9.14 13.16 -7.06
CA PRO A 165 -9.26 12.06 -8.01
C PRO A 165 -9.21 10.68 -7.32
N VAL A 166 -8.83 10.62 -6.04
CA VAL A 166 -8.69 9.37 -5.29
C VAL A 166 -10.07 8.87 -4.88
N PRO A 167 -10.45 7.63 -5.28
CA PRO A 167 -11.67 7.02 -4.79
C PRO A 167 -11.66 6.96 -3.26
N ALA A 168 -12.75 7.38 -2.61
CA ALA A 168 -12.86 7.37 -1.14
C ALA A 168 -12.53 6.00 -0.54
N ALA A 169 -12.88 4.92 -1.25
CA ALA A 169 -12.56 3.54 -0.89
C ALA A 169 -11.06 3.23 -0.75
N LEU A 170 -10.18 4.00 -1.41
CA LEU A 170 -8.75 3.71 -1.54
C LEU A 170 -7.86 4.63 -0.70
N LEU A 171 -8.37 5.78 -0.27
CA LEU A 171 -7.61 6.72 0.55
C LEU A 171 -7.29 6.12 1.93
N GLY A 172 -8.29 5.53 2.60
CA GLY A 172 -8.12 4.83 3.87
C GLY A 172 -7.07 3.71 3.79
N PRO A 173 -7.21 2.72 2.88
CA PRO A 173 -6.21 1.69 2.64
C PRO A 173 -4.80 2.23 2.33
N ALA A 174 -4.67 3.27 1.52
CA ALA A 174 -3.38 3.88 1.22
C ALA A 174 -2.74 4.55 2.46
N ALA A 175 -3.55 5.25 3.26
CA ALA A 175 -3.11 5.85 4.51
C ALA A 175 -2.63 4.80 5.52
N LEU A 176 -3.42 3.75 5.68
CA LEU A 176 -3.10 2.60 6.52
C LEU A 176 -1.77 1.96 6.12
N LEU A 177 -1.55 1.70 4.83
CA LEU A 177 -0.30 1.10 4.35
C LEU A 177 0.92 2.00 4.58
N ALA A 178 0.78 3.31 4.36
CA ALA A 178 1.84 4.27 4.64
C ALA A 178 2.21 4.32 6.13
N ALA A 179 1.22 4.40 7.01
CA ALA A 179 1.44 4.44 8.46
C ALA A 179 2.00 3.12 9.00
N THR A 180 1.46 1.97 8.57
CA THR A 180 2.00 0.65 8.94
C THR A 180 3.43 0.45 8.42
N GLY A 181 3.75 0.97 7.25
CA GLY A 181 5.12 1.00 6.72
C GLY A 181 6.10 1.73 7.64
N THR A 182 5.67 2.83 8.27
CA THR A 182 6.45 3.54 9.30
C THR A 182 6.70 2.65 10.52
N VAL A 183 5.68 1.94 11.02
CA VAL A 183 5.82 1.02 12.17
C VAL A 183 6.77 -0.14 11.84
N LEU A 184 6.60 -0.78 10.66
CA LEU A 184 7.50 -1.84 10.18
C LEU A 184 8.95 -1.35 10.13
N ARG A 185 9.18 -0.14 9.61
CA ARG A 185 10.51 0.45 9.55
C ARG A 185 11.11 0.60 10.94
N GLN A 186 10.35 1.05 11.95
CA GLN A 186 10.86 1.17 13.31
C GLN A 186 11.20 -0.20 13.91
N ALA A 187 10.31 -1.18 13.76
CA ALA A 187 10.58 -2.55 14.21
C ALA A 187 11.84 -3.13 13.55
N ALA A 188 11.99 -2.95 12.23
CA ALA A 188 13.17 -3.39 11.50
C ALA A 188 14.46 -2.64 11.90
N ARG A 189 14.38 -1.32 12.20
CA ARG A 189 15.50 -0.55 12.76
C ARG A 189 15.96 -1.12 14.10
N ILE A 190 15.03 -1.38 15.00
CA ILE A 190 15.30 -1.93 16.33
C ILE A 190 15.97 -3.31 16.21
N VAL A 191 15.36 -4.22 15.46
CA VAL A 191 15.88 -5.58 15.27
C VAL A 191 17.24 -5.57 14.59
N ALA A 192 17.42 -4.80 13.50
CA ALA A 192 18.69 -4.72 12.80
C ALA A 192 19.80 -4.11 13.67
N GLY A 193 19.50 -3.08 14.45
CA GLY A 193 20.46 -2.40 15.32
C GLY A 193 20.94 -3.25 16.49
N ARG A 194 20.06 -4.09 17.06
CA ARG A 194 20.37 -4.87 18.28
C ARG A 194 20.79 -6.31 18.03
N CYS A 195 20.51 -6.88 16.86
CA CYS A 195 20.79 -8.29 16.57
C CYS A 195 22.28 -8.70 16.66
N HIS A 196 23.22 -7.74 16.65
CA HIS A 196 24.64 -8.02 16.86
C HIS A 196 24.95 -8.33 18.33
N GLY A 197 24.35 -7.61 19.28
CA GLY A 197 24.52 -7.85 20.72
C GLY A 197 23.53 -8.86 21.29
N GLU A 198 22.37 -9.01 20.65
CA GLU A 198 21.28 -9.88 21.12
C GLU A 198 20.88 -10.87 20.00
N PRO A 199 21.53 -12.05 19.93
CA PRO A 199 21.31 -13.00 18.85
C PRO A 199 19.88 -13.56 18.81
N ALA A 200 19.18 -13.59 19.96
CA ALA A 200 17.79 -14.02 20.06
C ALA A 200 16.86 -13.19 19.15
N LEU A 201 17.16 -11.91 18.93
CA LEU A 201 16.35 -11.05 18.06
C LEU A 201 16.38 -11.46 16.59
N ARG A 202 17.32 -12.32 16.17
CA ARG A 202 17.33 -12.87 14.80
C ARG A 202 16.08 -13.68 14.46
N GLN A 203 15.39 -14.22 15.47
CA GLN A 203 14.12 -14.94 15.27
C GLN A 203 13.02 -14.07 14.63
N TRP A 204 13.10 -12.74 14.80
CA TRP A 204 12.11 -11.81 14.25
C TRP A 204 12.37 -11.42 12.78
N ARG A 205 13.55 -11.72 12.23
CA ARG A 205 13.87 -11.44 10.82
C ARG A 205 12.89 -12.11 9.84
N PRO A 206 12.59 -13.42 9.96
CA PRO A 206 11.59 -14.06 9.09
C PRO A 206 10.18 -13.45 9.24
N VAL A 207 9.78 -13.07 10.46
CA VAL A 207 8.47 -12.44 10.72
C VAL A 207 8.38 -11.08 10.02
N LEU A 208 9.40 -10.23 10.19
CA LEU A 208 9.45 -8.91 9.55
C LEU A 208 9.57 -9.01 8.02
N ALA A 209 10.22 -10.05 7.49
CA ALA A 209 10.25 -10.32 6.06
C ALA A 209 8.86 -10.67 5.51
N THR A 210 8.10 -11.53 6.21
CA THR A 210 6.72 -11.86 5.83
C THR A 210 5.82 -10.64 5.89
N VAL A 211 5.88 -9.87 6.99
CA VAL A 211 5.13 -8.61 7.14
C VAL A 211 5.45 -7.64 6.00
N PHE A 212 6.72 -7.50 5.63
CA PHE A 212 7.13 -6.65 4.52
C PHE A 212 6.54 -7.12 3.19
N ALA A 213 6.56 -8.42 2.92
CA ALA A 213 5.95 -8.98 1.71
C ALA A 213 4.42 -8.78 1.66
N ASP A 214 3.73 -8.95 2.79
CA ASP A 214 2.28 -8.71 2.90
C ASP A 214 1.93 -7.22 2.64
N LEU A 215 2.73 -6.29 3.17
CA LEU A 215 2.55 -4.86 2.87
C LEU A 215 2.79 -4.54 1.39
N LEU A 216 3.82 -5.13 0.77
CA LEU A 216 4.06 -4.96 -0.68
C LEU A 216 2.93 -5.54 -1.52
N ALA A 217 2.32 -6.64 -1.09
CA ALA A 217 1.15 -7.20 -1.76
C ALA A 217 -0.05 -6.24 -1.70
N CYS A 218 -0.34 -5.72 -0.50
CA CYS A 218 -1.43 -4.77 -0.31
C CYS A 218 -1.20 -3.45 -1.08
N GLU A 219 0.03 -2.93 -1.06
CA GLU A 219 0.44 -1.76 -1.86
C GLU A 219 0.31 -2.01 -3.36
N SER A 220 0.64 -3.21 -3.84
CA SER A 220 0.47 -3.59 -5.24
C SER A 220 -1.00 -3.53 -5.66
N LEU A 221 -1.89 -4.12 -4.87
CA LEU A 221 -3.34 -4.08 -5.12
C LEU A 221 -3.89 -2.65 -5.08
N THR A 222 -3.56 -1.88 -4.04
CA THR A 222 -4.02 -0.48 -3.90
C THR A 222 -3.49 0.40 -5.02
N SER A 223 -2.24 0.24 -5.43
CA SER A 223 -1.67 1.03 -6.53
C SER A 223 -2.27 0.67 -7.89
N VAL A 224 -2.53 -0.60 -8.16
CA VAL A 224 -3.24 -1.03 -9.38
C VAL A 224 -4.68 -0.51 -9.37
N ALA A 225 -5.34 -0.49 -8.21
CA ALA A 225 -6.68 0.09 -8.05
C ALA A 225 -6.72 1.60 -8.32
N LEU A 226 -5.73 2.34 -7.81
CA LEU A 226 -5.59 3.80 -8.00
C LEU A 226 -5.26 4.19 -9.45
N ARG A 227 -4.64 3.29 -10.23
CA ARG A 227 -4.30 3.54 -11.64
C ARG A 227 -5.47 3.37 -12.61
N ARG A 228 -6.64 2.93 -12.12
CA ARG A 228 -7.83 2.85 -12.97
C ARG A 228 -8.32 4.25 -13.33
N PRO A 229 -8.69 4.50 -14.59
CA PRO A 229 -9.28 5.77 -14.98
C PRO A 229 -10.61 5.97 -14.27
N ALA A 230 -10.82 7.16 -13.70
CA ALA A 230 -12.10 7.54 -13.12
C ALA A 230 -13.12 7.72 -14.27
N GLY A 231 -14.22 6.98 -14.25
CA GLY A 231 -15.29 7.11 -15.25
C GLY A 231 -16.62 6.56 -14.73
N PRO A 232 -17.76 7.13 -15.16
CA PRO A 232 -19.09 6.82 -14.63
C PRO A 232 -19.56 5.38 -14.88
N ALA A 233 -18.90 4.66 -15.80
CA ALA A 233 -19.20 3.27 -16.17
C ALA A 233 -18.11 2.27 -15.74
N SER A 234 -17.06 2.71 -15.03
CA SER A 234 -16.05 1.79 -14.51
C SER A 234 -16.55 1.20 -13.20
N GLY A 235 -16.86 -0.10 -13.21
CA GLY A 235 -17.22 -0.86 -12.02
C GLY A 235 -16.27 -0.56 -10.86
N ALA A 236 -16.83 -0.45 -9.65
CA ALA A 236 -16.08 -0.12 -8.45
C ALA A 236 -15.44 -1.35 -7.79
N LEU A 237 -15.26 -2.46 -8.52
CA LEU A 237 -14.92 -3.75 -7.91
C LEU A 237 -13.48 -3.77 -7.41
N LEU A 238 -12.54 -3.26 -8.19
CA LEU A 238 -11.15 -3.24 -7.77
C LEU A 238 -10.92 -2.34 -6.52
N PRO A 239 -11.47 -1.10 -6.46
CA PRO A 239 -11.51 -0.33 -5.22
C PRO A 239 -12.20 -1.04 -4.04
N ALA A 240 -13.31 -1.74 -4.27
CA ALA A 240 -14.01 -2.50 -3.24
C ALA A 240 -13.18 -3.69 -2.71
N VAL A 241 -12.51 -4.42 -3.60
CA VAL A 241 -11.59 -5.51 -3.23
C VAL A 241 -10.45 -4.97 -2.38
N ALA A 242 -9.83 -3.85 -2.76
CA ALA A 242 -8.79 -3.22 -1.97
C ALA A 242 -9.31 -2.71 -0.62
N GLY A 243 -10.48 -2.06 -0.60
CA GLY A 243 -11.15 -1.59 0.60
C GLY A 243 -11.52 -2.70 1.60
N TYR A 244 -11.69 -3.94 1.12
CA TYR A 244 -11.93 -5.11 1.95
C TYR A 244 -10.64 -5.84 2.39
N VAL A 245 -9.78 -6.20 1.43
CA VAL A 245 -8.62 -7.09 1.68
C VAL A 245 -7.48 -6.37 2.39
N VAL A 246 -7.24 -5.10 2.08
CA VAL A 246 -6.10 -4.37 2.65
C VAL A 246 -6.27 -4.19 4.16
N PRO A 247 -7.42 -3.71 4.68
CA PRO A 247 -7.60 -3.57 6.13
C PRO A 247 -7.54 -4.91 6.87
N THR A 248 -8.07 -5.98 6.27
CA THR A 248 -8.10 -7.31 6.88
C THR A 248 -6.71 -7.94 6.97
N VAL A 249 -5.89 -7.88 5.91
CA VAL A 249 -4.51 -8.37 5.94
C VAL A 249 -3.64 -7.51 6.85
N VAL A 250 -3.80 -6.18 6.82
CA VAL A 250 -2.97 -5.27 7.62
C VAL A 250 -3.29 -5.37 9.11
N ALA A 251 -4.51 -5.75 9.51
CA ALA A 251 -4.82 -6.02 10.91
C ALA A 251 -3.91 -7.11 11.50
N ASP A 252 -3.68 -8.21 10.76
CA ASP A 252 -2.76 -9.26 11.18
C ASP A 252 -1.30 -8.76 11.21
N VAL A 253 -0.91 -7.97 10.20
CA VAL A 253 0.42 -7.34 10.16
C VAL A 253 0.67 -6.47 11.39
N LEU A 254 -0.30 -5.63 11.77
CA LEU A 254 -0.19 -4.77 12.94
C LEU A 254 -0.08 -5.58 14.23
N ALA A 255 -0.82 -6.69 14.34
CA ALA A 255 -0.69 -7.61 15.48
C ALA A 255 0.70 -8.25 15.56
N GLN A 256 1.30 -8.65 14.43
CA GLN A 256 2.68 -9.16 14.39
C GLN A 256 3.70 -8.08 14.75
N LEU A 257 3.51 -6.85 14.29
CA LEU A 257 4.40 -5.72 14.63
C LEU A 257 4.32 -5.36 16.10
N ASP A 258 3.13 -5.35 16.70
CA ASP A 258 2.93 -5.12 18.14
C ASP A 258 3.64 -6.19 18.97
N LEU A 259 3.51 -7.46 18.59
CA LEU A 259 4.23 -8.56 19.21
C LEU A 259 5.75 -8.36 19.13
N VAL A 260 6.29 -8.10 17.93
CA VAL A 260 7.74 -7.88 17.74
C VAL A 260 8.24 -6.72 18.60
N LEU A 261 7.52 -5.59 18.60
CA LEU A 261 7.91 -4.40 19.34
C LEU A 261 7.88 -4.64 20.85
N THR A 262 6.83 -5.28 21.35
CA THR A 262 6.68 -5.65 22.76
C THR A 262 7.81 -6.57 23.22
N GLU A 263 8.09 -7.62 22.44
CA GLU A 263 9.18 -8.58 22.73
C GLU A 263 10.57 -7.95 22.59
N CYS A 264 10.71 -6.87 21.81
CA CYS A 264 11.91 -6.05 21.76
C CYS A 264 12.00 -5.02 22.91
N GLY A 265 11.06 -5.02 23.86
CA GLY A 265 11.04 -4.10 25.01
C GLY A 265 10.37 -2.74 24.75
N HIS A 266 9.68 -2.58 23.61
CA HIS A 266 8.95 -1.36 23.26
C HIS A 266 7.45 -1.56 23.55
N GLY A 267 7.13 -1.66 24.83
CA GLY A 267 5.76 -1.87 25.30
C GLY A 267 4.83 -0.66 25.07
N PRO A 268 3.57 -0.74 25.50
CA PRO A 268 2.51 0.23 25.16
C PRO A 268 2.79 1.66 25.65
N ALA A 269 3.59 1.81 26.70
CA ALA A 269 3.99 3.12 27.23
C ALA A 269 5.12 3.79 26.42
N GLY A 270 5.85 3.04 25.59
CA GLY A 270 6.92 3.56 24.73
C GLY A 270 6.39 4.37 23.54
N LEU A 271 7.29 5.01 22.79
CA LEU A 271 6.90 5.79 21.61
C LEU A 271 6.21 4.89 20.57
N GLU A 272 6.78 3.73 20.28
CA GLU A 272 6.30 2.76 19.28
C GLU A 272 4.94 2.19 19.68
N GLY A 273 4.75 1.88 20.97
CA GLY A 273 3.46 1.47 21.52
C GLY A 273 2.40 2.57 21.37
N ARG A 274 2.75 3.83 21.62
CA ARG A 274 1.84 4.97 21.39
C ARG A 274 1.57 5.22 19.90
N MET A 275 2.54 4.97 19.01
CA MET A 275 2.32 5.02 17.55
C MET A 275 1.29 3.99 17.11
N LEU A 276 1.38 2.75 17.60
CA LEU A 276 0.40 1.70 17.33
C LEU A 276 -0.98 2.06 17.88
N ALA A 277 -1.06 2.54 19.13
CA ALA A 277 -2.31 2.97 19.73
C ALA A 277 -2.95 4.14 18.97
N LYS A 278 -2.16 5.11 18.53
CA LYS A 278 -2.62 6.23 17.70
C LYS A 278 -3.15 5.75 16.36
N LEU A 279 -2.40 4.90 15.65
CA LEU A 279 -2.82 4.32 14.38
C LEU A 279 -4.15 3.58 14.53
N ALA A 280 -4.26 2.70 15.52
CA ALA A 280 -5.49 1.96 15.81
C ALA A 280 -6.68 2.89 16.11
N GLY A 281 -6.44 3.99 16.83
CA GLY A 281 -7.47 5.00 17.13
C GLY A 281 -7.94 5.81 15.92
N ASP A 282 -7.09 5.99 14.90
CA ASP A 282 -7.44 6.75 13.69
C ASP A 282 -8.19 5.93 12.63
N LEU A 283 -8.10 4.59 12.68
CA LEU A 283 -8.65 3.72 11.64
C LEU A 283 -10.15 3.95 11.36
N PRO A 284 -11.03 4.10 12.37
CA PRO A 284 -12.44 4.36 12.11
C PRO A 284 -12.68 5.68 11.36
N ALA A 285 -11.94 6.74 11.70
CA ALA A 285 -12.07 8.05 11.06
C ALA A 285 -11.60 8.04 9.59
N ALA A 286 -10.74 7.09 9.23
CA ALA A 286 -10.31 6.88 7.84
C ALA A 286 -11.15 5.82 7.09
N GLY A 287 -12.22 5.31 7.69
CA GLY A 287 -13.06 4.27 7.08
C GLY A 287 -12.34 2.92 6.92
N VAL A 288 -11.40 2.62 7.82
CA VAL A 288 -10.54 1.42 7.81
C VAL A 288 -10.83 0.55 9.04
N ASP A 289 -12.10 0.41 9.40
CA ASP A 289 -12.54 -0.43 10.52
C ASP A 289 -13.27 -1.69 10.06
N ALA A 290 -13.63 -2.55 11.02
CA ALA A 290 -14.33 -3.79 10.73
C ALA A 290 -15.71 -3.57 10.09
N ALA A 291 -16.38 -2.44 10.38
CA ALA A 291 -17.68 -2.13 9.81
C ALA A 291 -17.56 -1.73 8.33
N ALA A 292 -16.56 -0.90 8.00
CA ALA A 292 -16.23 -0.54 6.63
C ALA A 292 -15.76 -1.77 5.83
N ALA A 293 -14.94 -2.64 6.41
CA ALA A 293 -14.58 -3.91 5.77
C ALA A 293 -15.83 -4.78 5.50
N GLY A 294 -16.76 -4.87 6.44
CA GLY A 294 -18.03 -5.59 6.26
C GLY A 294 -18.92 -5.02 5.15
N SER A 295 -18.96 -3.69 4.99
CA SER A 295 -19.72 -3.06 3.90
C SER A 295 -19.09 -3.36 2.53
N TRP A 296 -17.76 -3.31 2.42
CA TRP A 296 -17.05 -3.73 1.22
C TRP A 296 -17.23 -5.22 0.92
N GLN A 297 -17.20 -6.09 1.93
CA GLN A 297 -17.47 -7.52 1.75
C GLN A 297 -18.89 -7.76 1.22
N THR A 298 -19.88 -7.03 1.74
CA THR A 298 -21.26 -7.10 1.26
C THR A 298 -21.37 -6.67 -0.21
N HIS A 299 -20.64 -5.63 -0.60
CA HIS A 299 -20.54 -5.22 -1.99
C HIS A 299 -19.90 -6.32 -2.86
N LEU A 300 -18.79 -6.91 -2.41
CA LEU A 300 -18.14 -8.02 -3.12
C LEU A 300 -19.06 -9.21 -3.29
N VAL A 301 -19.83 -9.57 -2.26
CA VAL A 301 -20.83 -10.64 -2.31
C VAL A 301 -21.85 -10.38 -3.42
N ARG A 302 -22.39 -9.16 -3.50
CA ARG A 302 -23.34 -8.77 -4.56
C ARG A 302 -22.71 -8.81 -5.95
N ALA A 303 -21.41 -8.54 -6.03
CA ALA A 303 -20.65 -8.56 -7.29
C ALA A 303 -20.12 -9.95 -7.71
N LEU A 304 -20.25 -11.00 -6.89
CA LEU A 304 -19.71 -12.33 -7.19
C LEU A 304 -20.13 -12.89 -8.56
N PRO A 305 -21.40 -12.77 -8.99
CA PRO A 305 -21.80 -13.25 -10.31
C PRO A 305 -21.11 -12.51 -11.46
N ALA A 306 -20.88 -11.21 -11.31
CA ALA A 306 -20.15 -10.38 -12.28
C ALA A 306 -18.66 -10.73 -12.31
N LEU A 307 -18.04 -10.92 -11.13
CA LEU A 307 -16.64 -11.32 -10.98
C LEU A 307 -16.32 -12.69 -11.60
N ALA A 308 -17.33 -13.55 -11.76
CA ALA A 308 -17.20 -14.89 -12.35
C ALA A 308 -17.32 -14.91 -13.89
N GLN A 309 -17.64 -13.77 -14.50
CA GLN A 309 -17.65 -13.62 -15.95
C GLN A 309 -16.20 -13.54 -16.44
N SER A 310 -15.90 -14.17 -17.58
CA SER A 310 -14.53 -14.16 -18.11
C SER A 310 -14.24 -12.84 -18.80
N PRO A 311 -13.05 -12.25 -18.61
CA PRO A 311 -12.68 -11.05 -19.36
C PRO A 311 -12.67 -11.38 -20.86
N GLY A 312 -13.24 -10.48 -21.67
CA GLY A 312 -13.22 -10.59 -23.13
C GLY A 312 -11.80 -10.41 -23.71
N PRO A 313 -11.55 -10.89 -24.94
CA PRO A 313 -10.21 -10.98 -25.53
C PRO A 313 -9.52 -9.64 -25.88
N GLN A 314 -10.17 -8.48 -25.72
CA GLN A 314 -9.74 -7.22 -26.34
C GLN A 314 -9.02 -6.20 -25.42
N HIS A 315 -8.57 -6.57 -24.24
CA HIS A 315 -7.94 -5.60 -23.34
C HIS A 315 -6.43 -5.48 -23.60
N THR A 316 -6.02 -4.53 -24.44
CA THR A 316 -4.63 -4.12 -24.64
C THR A 316 -4.08 -3.24 -23.51
N ALA A 317 -4.95 -2.70 -22.63
CA ALA A 317 -4.59 -1.83 -21.51
C ALA A 317 -4.06 -2.56 -20.24
N LEU A 318 -4.07 -3.90 -20.22
CA LEU A 318 -3.71 -4.73 -19.05
C LEU A 318 -2.28 -4.47 -18.54
N PRO A 319 -1.24 -4.42 -19.40
CA PRO A 319 0.13 -4.23 -18.92
C PRO A 319 0.33 -2.83 -18.32
N ALA A 320 -0.42 -1.82 -18.78
CA ALA A 320 -0.26 -0.44 -18.34
C ALA A 320 -0.72 -0.21 -16.89
N LEU A 321 -1.72 -0.96 -16.41
CA LEU A 321 -2.17 -0.89 -15.01
C LEU A 321 -1.08 -1.36 -14.04
N PHE A 322 -0.30 -2.38 -14.42
CA PHE A 322 0.75 -2.93 -13.57
C PHE A 322 2.09 -2.19 -13.70
N ARG A 323 2.31 -1.41 -14.76
CA ARG A 323 3.53 -0.61 -14.96
C ARG A 323 3.53 0.67 -14.14
N LEU A 324 3.77 0.53 -12.83
CA LEU A 324 3.72 1.61 -11.86
C LEU A 324 4.67 2.80 -12.13
N ALA A 325 5.70 2.62 -12.96
CA ALA A 325 6.59 3.69 -13.41
C ALA A 325 6.01 4.54 -14.56
N ASP A 326 5.10 3.97 -15.35
CA ASP A 326 4.49 4.65 -16.49
C ASP A 326 3.32 5.54 -16.01
N PRO A 327 2.98 6.63 -16.72
CA PRO A 327 1.76 7.38 -16.45
C PRO A 327 0.53 6.48 -16.49
N ALA A 328 -0.46 6.77 -15.64
CA ALA A 328 -1.69 5.98 -15.57
C ALA A 328 -2.43 5.98 -16.94
N PRO A 329 -3.03 4.83 -17.34
CA PRO A 329 -3.74 4.74 -18.61
C PRO A 329 -4.87 5.77 -18.70
N GLY A 330 -4.94 6.50 -19.82
CA GLY A 330 -5.97 7.52 -20.07
C GLY A 330 -5.62 8.94 -19.62
N THR A 331 -4.40 9.18 -19.11
CA THR A 331 -3.94 10.53 -18.70
C THR A 331 -3.02 11.21 -19.73
N ALA A 332 -2.88 10.65 -20.94
CA ALA A 332 -2.11 11.28 -22.00
C ALA A 332 -2.71 12.65 -22.34
N PRO A 333 -1.93 13.74 -22.34
CA PRO A 333 -2.41 15.03 -22.80
C PRO A 333 -2.81 14.90 -24.27
N ASP A 334 -4.02 15.37 -24.59
CA ASP A 334 -4.46 15.49 -25.97
C ASP A 334 -3.45 16.40 -26.71
N PRO A 335 -2.77 15.93 -27.76
CA PRO A 335 -1.76 16.74 -28.46
C PRO A 335 -2.37 17.93 -29.22
N ALA A 336 -3.68 18.14 -29.15
CA ALA A 336 -4.42 19.20 -29.85
C ALA A 336 -4.86 20.37 -28.95
N ALA A 337 -4.53 20.37 -27.65
CA ALA A 337 -4.80 21.52 -26.79
C ALA A 337 -3.60 22.48 -26.78
N ASP A 338 -3.40 23.19 -27.89
CA ASP A 338 -2.50 24.34 -27.94
C ASP A 338 -2.92 25.39 -26.90
N PRO A 339 -2.01 25.89 -26.05
CA PRO A 339 -2.24 27.12 -25.32
C PRO A 339 -1.84 28.30 -26.21
N VAL A 340 -2.67 29.35 -26.20
CA VAL A 340 -2.45 30.71 -26.75
C VAL A 340 -3.10 31.01 -28.10
N SER A 341 -4.31 31.59 -28.01
CA SER A 341 -4.67 32.86 -28.63
C SER A 341 -5.80 33.43 -27.75
N GLY A 342 -5.65 34.53 -27.01
CA GLY A 342 -5.05 35.79 -27.43
C GLY A 342 -6.06 36.69 -28.13
N THR A 343 -7.28 36.84 -27.58
CA THR A 343 -8.23 37.89 -28.03
C THR A 343 -8.76 38.66 -26.82
N GLY A 344 -8.42 39.95 -26.79
CA GLY A 344 -8.64 40.88 -25.69
C GLY A 344 -10.11 41.26 -25.44
N PRO A 345 -10.34 42.15 -24.45
CA PRO A 345 -11.66 42.40 -23.89
C PRO A 345 -12.39 43.53 -24.63
N ARG A 346 -13.70 43.37 -24.88
CA ARG A 346 -14.65 44.49 -25.09
C ARG A 346 -16.11 44.00 -25.24
N PRO A 347 -17.13 44.87 -25.06
CA PRO A 347 -17.61 45.42 -23.78
C PRO A 347 -19.10 45.08 -23.53
N ALA A 348 -19.59 45.46 -22.35
CA ALA A 348 -20.98 45.32 -21.90
C ALA A 348 -21.99 46.16 -22.70
N SER A 349 -23.15 45.56 -22.99
CA SER A 349 -24.48 46.16 -23.23
C SER A 349 -25.44 45.01 -23.56
N GLY A 350 -26.68 44.88 -23.11
CA GLY A 350 -27.56 45.63 -22.22
C GLY A 350 -28.95 44.96 -22.28
N SER A 351 -29.69 45.00 -21.17
CA SER A 351 -31.15 44.78 -21.02
C SER A 351 -31.80 43.41 -21.34
N GLY A 352 -32.54 42.90 -20.34
CA GLY A 352 -33.33 41.65 -20.31
C GLY A 352 -34.72 41.74 -20.97
N PRO A 353 -35.84 41.26 -20.37
CA PRO A 353 -36.05 40.58 -19.07
C PRO A 353 -36.89 39.27 -19.15
N GLY A 354 -37.11 38.61 -18.01
CA GLY A 354 -38.15 37.57 -17.82
C GLY A 354 -37.74 36.53 -16.76
N SER A 355 -38.02 36.78 -15.48
CA SER A 355 -39.12 36.14 -14.71
C SER A 355 -38.98 34.62 -14.56
N ALA A 356 -39.02 33.99 -13.37
CA ALA A 356 -39.49 34.46 -12.08
C ALA A 356 -38.86 33.65 -10.94
N VAL A 357 -38.63 34.36 -9.86
CA VAL A 357 -38.47 33.87 -8.48
C VAL A 357 -39.82 33.38 -7.97
N THR A 358 -39.85 32.27 -7.25
CA THR A 358 -40.77 32.10 -6.12
C THR A 358 -40.00 31.62 -4.90
N ALA A 359 -40.00 32.48 -3.89
CA ALA A 359 -39.56 32.24 -2.53
C ALA A 359 -40.78 32.20 -1.62
N ALA A 360 -40.80 31.29 -0.63
CA ALA A 360 -41.45 31.42 0.69
C ALA A 360 -41.35 30.05 1.40
N ALA A 361 -40.49 29.85 2.41
CA ALA A 361 -40.59 30.30 3.81
C ALA A 361 -41.16 29.19 4.74
N PRO A 362 -40.81 29.19 6.05
CA PRO A 362 -40.47 27.97 6.79
C PRO A 362 -41.44 27.59 7.92
N GLY A 363 -41.31 26.34 8.39
CA GLY A 363 -41.60 25.95 9.78
C GLY A 363 -42.59 24.80 9.96
N ALA A 364 -42.09 23.63 10.36
CA ALA A 364 -42.74 22.76 11.35
C ALA A 364 -41.80 21.61 11.76
N ASN A 365 -41.29 21.72 12.97
CA ASN A 365 -40.49 20.75 13.68
C ASN A 365 -41.33 19.50 14.02
N ARG A 366 -41.00 18.33 13.48
CA ARG A 366 -41.36 17.03 14.07
C ARG A 366 -40.22 16.03 13.88
N GLN A 367 -39.63 15.67 15.01
CA GLN A 367 -38.68 14.59 15.22
C GLN A 367 -39.23 13.28 14.68
N HIS A 368 -38.47 12.57 13.83
CA HIS A 368 -38.45 11.10 13.72
C HIS A 368 -37.08 10.72 13.15
N GLY A 369 -36.35 9.87 13.87
CA GLY A 369 -35.03 9.39 13.46
C GLY A 369 -35.11 8.49 12.24
N GLN A 370 -34.29 8.78 11.23
CA GLN A 370 -34.05 7.88 10.11
C GLN A 370 -32.56 7.89 9.75
N HIS A 371 -31.98 6.69 9.84
CA HIS A 371 -30.68 6.35 9.27
C HIS A 371 -30.73 6.58 7.76
N GLY A 372 -29.82 7.41 7.24
CA GLY A 372 -29.63 7.61 5.81
C GLY A 372 -29.09 6.36 5.13
N GLN A 373 -29.99 5.52 4.65
CA GLN A 373 -29.71 4.56 3.58
C GLN A 373 -29.58 5.38 2.29
N HIS A 374 -28.37 5.51 1.75
CA HIS A 374 -28.19 5.97 0.38
C HIS A 374 -28.73 4.89 -0.55
N GLY A 375 -29.85 5.21 -1.21
CA GLY A 375 -30.47 4.38 -2.23
C GLY A 375 -29.53 4.16 -3.41
N LEU A 376 -29.27 2.88 -3.68
CA LEU A 376 -28.66 2.39 -4.92
C LEU A 376 -29.78 1.72 -5.71
N ASP A 377 -30.59 2.53 -6.39
CA ASP A 377 -31.56 2.02 -7.35
C ASP A 377 -30.92 1.97 -8.74
N GLY A 378 -30.81 0.72 -9.19
CA GLY A 378 -30.76 0.22 -10.57
C GLY A 378 -30.23 1.12 -11.69
N ASP A 379 -29.03 0.79 -12.15
CA ASP A 379 -28.72 0.77 -13.58
C ASP A 379 -27.75 -0.39 -13.86
N GLY A 380 -27.99 -1.14 -14.93
CA GLY A 380 -27.23 -2.33 -15.29
C GLY A 380 -25.75 -2.02 -15.54
N GLU A 381 -24.90 -2.34 -14.57
CA GLU A 381 -23.45 -2.21 -14.68
C GLU A 381 -22.90 -3.13 -15.78
N SER A 382 -22.34 -2.52 -16.82
CA SER A 382 -21.51 -3.22 -17.80
C SER A 382 -20.17 -3.62 -17.14
N GLY A 383 -20.19 -4.71 -16.38
CA GLY A 383 -19.11 -5.20 -15.51
C GLY A 383 -17.87 -5.80 -16.21
N GLY A 384 -17.45 -5.27 -17.36
CA GLY A 384 -16.41 -5.89 -18.19
C GLY A 384 -14.96 -5.53 -17.85
N GLY A 385 -14.71 -4.49 -17.06
CA GLY A 385 -13.40 -3.85 -16.97
C GLY A 385 -12.46 -4.32 -15.84
N ASP A 386 -12.99 -4.90 -14.75
CA ASP A 386 -12.19 -5.13 -13.53
C ASP A 386 -11.60 -6.54 -13.44
N GLY A 387 -12.26 -7.55 -14.03
CA GLY A 387 -11.74 -8.92 -14.13
C GLY A 387 -10.41 -9.03 -14.89
N VAL A 388 -10.01 -7.94 -15.55
CA VAL A 388 -8.69 -7.65 -16.12
C VAL A 388 -7.53 -7.98 -15.19
N VAL A 389 -7.64 -7.69 -13.88
CA VAL A 389 -6.53 -7.91 -12.93
C VAL A 389 -6.14 -9.38 -12.87
N LEU A 390 -7.12 -10.30 -12.98
CA LEU A 390 -6.89 -11.74 -12.99
C LEU A 390 -6.07 -12.23 -14.19
N SER A 391 -5.92 -11.43 -15.25
CA SER A 391 -5.05 -11.78 -16.39
C SER A 391 -3.58 -11.92 -15.99
N GLY A 392 -3.14 -11.25 -14.91
CA GLY A 392 -1.81 -11.42 -14.33
C GLY A 392 -1.52 -12.89 -13.96
N LEU A 393 -2.52 -13.62 -13.44
CA LEU A 393 -2.40 -15.05 -13.15
C LEU A 393 -2.14 -15.86 -14.42
N SER A 394 -2.89 -15.59 -15.49
CA SER A 394 -2.73 -16.32 -16.76
C SER A 394 -1.38 -16.05 -17.43
N ARG A 395 -0.88 -14.80 -17.36
CA ARG A 395 0.43 -14.44 -17.92
C ARG A 395 1.56 -15.12 -17.16
N ALA A 396 1.55 -15.02 -15.84
CA ALA A 396 2.54 -15.64 -14.98
C ALA A 396 2.56 -17.18 -15.12
N ALA A 397 1.39 -17.81 -15.32
CA ALA A 397 1.27 -19.26 -15.44
C ALA A 397 1.93 -19.85 -16.71
N VAL A 398 1.94 -19.10 -17.80
CA VAL A 398 2.46 -19.52 -19.13
C VAL A 398 3.89 -19.04 -19.37
N ARG A 399 4.40 -18.15 -18.51
CA ARG A 399 5.74 -17.59 -18.66
C ARG A 399 6.81 -18.69 -18.60
N PRO A 400 7.75 -18.73 -19.57
CA PRO A 400 8.87 -19.65 -19.50
C PRO A 400 9.75 -19.29 -18.31
N ALA A 401 10.00 -20.26 -17.44
CA ALA A 401 10.85 -20.09 -16.27
C ALA A 401 12.34 -19.95 -16.64
N GLY A 402 12.73 -20.39 -17.84
CA GLY A 402 14.14 -20.63 -18.16
C GLY A 402 14.72 -21.69 -17.23
N GLY A 403 16.03 -21.60 -16.95
CA GLY A 403 16.73 -22.42 -15.96
C GLY A 403 16.69 -21.86 -14.52
N ASP A 404 15.86 -20.85 -14.26
CA ASP A 404 15.78 -20.16 -12.96
C ASP A 404 14.71 -20.84 -12.06
N PRO A 405 15.12 -21.50 -10.96
CA PRO A 405 14.20 -22.27 -10.11
C PRO A 405 13.15 -21.40 -9.43
N ASP A 406 13.47 -20.16 -9.07
CA ASP A 406 12.54 -19.27 -8.36
C ASP A 406 11.45 -18.76 -9.31
N ARG A 407 11.81 -18.48 -10.57
CA ARG A 407 10.84 -18.18 -11.62
C ARG A 407 9.96 -19.39 -11.95
N ALA A 408 10.52 -20.60 -11.91
CA ALA A 408 9.74 -21.84 -12.07
C ALA A 408 8.72 -22.01 -10.94
N ALA A 409 9.13 -21.72 -9.70
CA ALA A 409 8.26 -21.73 -8.52
C ALA A 409 7.11 -20.72 -8.67
N LEU A 410 7.40 -19.47 -9.07
CA LEU A 410 6.36 -18.46 -9.33
C LEU A 410 5.34 -18.92 -10.38
N ALA A 411 5.81 -19.48 -11.50
CA ALA A 411 4.92 -19.99 -12.53
C ALA A 411 4.08 -21.18 -12.01
N GLY A 412 4.64 -22.02 -11.15
CA GLY A 412 3.94 -23.10 -10.46
C GLY A 412 2.81 -22.60 -9.56
N VAL A 413 3.12 -21.62 -8.71
CA VAL A 413 2.13 -20.97 -7.83
C VAL A 413 1.04 -20.28 -8.65
N ALA A 414 1.40 -19.56 -9.71
CA ALA A 414 0.44 -18.92 -10.62
C ALA A 414 -0.50 -19.94 -11.28
N ARG A 415 0.01 -21.10 -11.72
CA ARG A 415 -0.83 -22.19 -12.25
C ARG A 415 -1.80 -22.75 -11.20
N ARG A 416 -1.35 -22.88 -9.95
CA ARG A 416 -2.21 -23.32 -8.85
C ARG A 416 -3.33 -22.32 -8.58
N LEU A 417 -3.00 -21.04 -8.42
CA LEU A 417 -3.98 -19.97 -8.21
C LEU A 417 -4.95 -19.81 -9.38
N LEU A 418 -4.48 -20.00 -10.61
CA LEU A 418 -5.35 -20.01 -11.79
C LEU A 418 -6.34 -21.18 -11.76
N SER A 419 -5.92 -22.34 -11.23
CA SER A 419 -6.80 -23.50 -11.04
C SER A 419 -7.85 -23.22 -9.96
N GLU A 420 -7.46 -22.60 -8.85
CA GLU A 420 -8.39 -22.12 -7.81
C GLU A 420 -9.39 -21.10 -8.38
N GLN A 421 -8.93 -20.11 -9.15
CA GLN A 421 -9.80 -19.13 -9.80
C GLN A 421 -10.81 -19.80 -10.73
N ARG A 422 -10.42 -20.83 -11.47
CA ARG A 422 -11.33 -21.61 -12.34
C ARG A 422 -12.34 -22.40 -11.51
N ALA A 423 -11.92 -22.99 -10.39
CA ALA A 423 -12.79 -23.75 -9.49
C ALA A 423 -13.88 -22.85 -8.86
N LEU A 424 -13.55 -21.60 -8.53
CA LEU A 424 -14.49 -20.64 -7.93
C LEU A 424 -15.53 -20.08 -8.92
N ARG A 425 -15.31 -20.16 -10.24
CA ARG A 425 -16.22 -19.57 -11.25
C ARG A 425 -17.65 -20.07 -11.14
N ARG A 426 -17.85 -21.39 -10.97
CA ARG A 426 -19.20 -21.98 -10.88
C ARG A 426 -19.91 -21.55 -9.58
N PRO A 427 -19.30 -21.72 -8.39
CA PRO A 427 -19.86 -21.21 -7.14
C PRO A 427 -20.19 -19.71 -7.17
N CYS A 428 -19.29 -18.86 -7.69
CA CYS A 428 -19.53 -17.42 -7.74
C CYS A 428 -20.70 -17.02 -8.67
N ARG A 429 -20.95 -17.76 -9.76
CA ARG A 429 -22.14 -17.54 -10.60
C ARG A 429 -23.43 -17.95 -9.90
N ALA A 430 -23.39 -19.01 -9.12
CA ALA A 430 -24.54 -19.52 -8.38
C ALA A 430 -24.86 -18.72 -7.12
N ALA A 431 -23.88 -17.99 -6.56
CA ALA A 431 -23.99 -17.25 -5.30
C ALA A 431 -25.14 -16.20 -5.26
N GLY A 432 -25.61 -15.73 -6.42
CA GLY A 432 -26.75 -14.81 -6.51
C GLY A 432 -28.13 -15.46 -6.29
N LEU A 433 -28.21 -16.80 -6.18
CA LEU A 433 -29.47 -17.54 -6.07
C LEU A 433 -29.92 -17.79 -4.62
N ASP A 434 -28.98 -17.87 -3.68
CA ASP A 434 -29.24 -18.29 -2.28
C ASP A 434 -29.28 -17.12 -1.26
N GLY A 435 -29.22 -15.88 -1.74
CA GLY A 435 -29.24 -14.66 -0.91
C GLY A 435 -27.87 -14.22 -0.37
N PRO A 436 -27.68 -12.92 -0.04
CA PRO A 436 -26.35 -12.33 0.23
C PRO A 436 -25.77 -12.63 1.62
N ASP A 437 -26.56 -13.17 2.56
CA ASP A 437 -26.18 -13.22 3.98
C ASP A 437 -25.61 -14.57 4.46
N GLY A 438 -25.37 -15.50 3.54
CA GLY A 438 -24.81 -16.82 3.86
C GLY A 438 -23.30 -16.81 4.16
N PRO A 439 -22.80 -17.56 5.17
CA PRO A 439 -21.37 -17.65 5.46
C PRO A 439 -20.56 -18.25 4.30
N ALA A 440 -21.16 -19.15 3.51
CA ALA A 440 -20.52 -19.71 2.32
C ALA A 440 -20.29 -18.65 1.22
N VAL A 441 -21.24 -17.74 1.03
CA VAL A 441 -21.13 -16.67 0.03
C VAL A 441 -20.09 -15.63 0.45
N ARG A 442 -20.03 -15.29 1.74
CA ARG A 442 -18.93 -14.48 2.30
C ARG A 442 -17.58 -15.14 2.09
N ALA A 443 -17.44 -16.42 2.40
CA ALA A 443 -16.19 -17.16 2.15
C ALA A 443 -15.78 -17.18 0.67
N LEU A 444 -16.75 -17.23 -0.27
CA LEU A 444 -16.46 -17.10 -1.70
C LEU A 444 -15.92 -15.70 -2.05
N ALA A 445 -16.50 -14.65 -1.49
CA ALA A 445 -16.02 -13.28 -1.66
C ALA A 445 -14.58 -13.14 -1.13
N ASP A 446 -14.28 -13.69 0.04
CA ASP A 446 -12.95 -13.63 0.66
C ASP A 446 -11.89 -14.31 -0.21
N ARG A 447 -12.20 -15.53 -0.69
CA ARG A 447 -11.30 -16.27 -1.59
C ARG A 447 -11.08 -15.53 -2.91
N GLN A 448 -12.14 -14.96 -3.49
CA GLN A 448 -12.03 -14.18 -4.72
C GLN A 448 -11.16 -12.93 -4.51
N ALA A 449 -11.32 -12.24 -3.38
CA ALA A 449 -10.56 -11.04 -3.07
C ALA A 449 -9.06 -11.35 -2.86
N LEU A 450 -8.71 -12.47 -2.22
CA LEU A 450 -7.34 -12.98 -2.10
C LEU A 450 -6.71 -13.35 -3.46
N LEU A 451 -7.49 -13.89 -4.40
CA LEU A 451 -7.00 -14.17 -5.76
C LEU A 451 -6.67 -12.88 -6.53
N TRP A 452 -7.42 -11.80 -6.29
CA TRP A 452 -7.14 -10.49 -6.88
C TRP A 452 -5.88 -9.86 -6.29
N LEU A 453 -5.67 -10.00 -4.98
CA LEU A 453 -4.43 -9.61 -4.33
C LEU A 453 -3.23 -10.37 -4.94
N ALA A 454 -3.33 -11.69 -5.11
CA ALA A 454 -2.28 -12.48 -5.73
C ALA A 454 -2.01 -12.09 -7.20
N ALA A 455 -3.08 -11.80 -7.96
CA ALA A 455 -2.97 -11.35 -9.34
C ALA A 455 -2.27 -9.98 -9.44
N ALA A 456 -2.54 -9.06 -8.50
CA ALA A 456 -1.85 -7.78 -8.41
C ALA A 456 -0.35 -7.95 -8.11
N VAL A 457 0.01 -8.83 -7.17
CA VAL A 457 1.42 -9.17 -6.87
C VAL A 457 2.15 -9.65 -8.11
N LEU A 458 1.59 -10.63 -8.82
CA LEU A 458 2.21 -11.20 -10.03
C LEU A 458 2.28 -10.18 -11.16
N GLY A 459 1.23 -9.39 -11.37
CA GLY A 459 1.22 -8.35 -12.40
C GLY A 459 2.27 -7.27 -12.15
N VAL A 460 2.37 -6.77 -10.91
CA VAL A 460 3.36 -5.75 -10.53
C VAL A 460 4.79 -6.31 -10.60
N GLN A 461 5.02 -7.53 -10.11
CA GLN A 461 6.33 -8.19 -10.22
C GLN A 461 6.75 -8.34 -11.68
N GLU A 462 5.84 -8.84 -12.53
CA GLU A 462 6.10 -9.03 -13.96
C GLU A 462 6.40 -7.69 -14.66
N ALA A 463 5.61 -6.66 -14.36
CA ALA A 463 5.80 -5.33 -14.93
C ALA A 463 7.10 -4.66 -14.46
N ALA A 464 7.56 -4.95 -13.24
CA ALA A 464 8.82 -4.46 -12.71
C ALA A 464 10.05 -5.26 -13.20
N ASP A 465 9.86 -6.48 -13.71
CA ASP A 465 10.91 -7.32 -14.31
C ASP A 465 11.26 -6.83 -15.73
N GLU A 466 11.85 -5.63 -15.79
CA GLU A 466 12.40 -5.03 -17.00
C GLU A 466 13.87 -5.44 -17.23
N GLY A 467 14.36 -6.50 -16.57
CA GLY A 467 15.78 -6.88 -16.62
C GLY A 467 16.73 -5.89 -15.92
N ARG A 468 16.19 -4.87 -15.24
CA ARG A 468 16.97 -3.85 -14.49
C ARG A 468 17.54 -4.34 -13.16
N GLY A 469 17.23 -5.58 -12.75
CA GLY A 469 17.74 -6.18 -11.51
C GLY A 469 17.19 -5.53 -10.23
N LEU A 470 16.04 -4.85 -10.30
CA LEU A 470 15.40 -4.22 -9.15
C LEU A 470 14.71 -5.26 -8.27
N PHE A 471 14.68 -5.02 -6.96
CA PHE A 471 14.04 -5.92 -5.99
C PHE A 471 12.60 -6.28 -6.34
N LEU A 472 11.79 -5.30 -6.76
CA LEU A 472 10.38 -5.51 -7.10
C LEU A 472 10.19 -6.41 -8.34
N GLY A 473 11.17 -6.45 -9.25
CA GLY A 473 11.17 -7.39 -10.37
C GLY A 473 11.68 -8.79 -9.99
N GLY A 474 12.27 -8.96 -8.80
CA GLY A 474 12.79 -10.23 -8.32
C GLY A 474 11.69 -11.19 -7.80
N PRO A 475 11.95 -12.50 -7.76
CA PRO A 475 10.94 -13.49 -7.41
C PRO A 475 10.69 -13.63 -5.89
N HIS A 476 11.68 -13.31 -5.06
CA HIS A 476 11.69 -13.62 -3.62
C HIS A 476 10.52 -12.98 -2.84
N TRP A 477 10.26 -11.68 -3.04
CA TRP A 477 9.17 -11.00 -2.33
C TRP A 477 7.80 -11.48 -2.80
N ALA A 478 7.66 -11.74 -4.10
CA ALA A 478 6.42 -12.23 -4.69
C ALA A 478 6.13 -13.65 -4.20
N LEU A 479 7.13 -14.54 -4.17
CA LEU A 479 6.99 -15.87 -3.58
C LEU A 479 6.58 -15.79 -2.11
N LEU A 480 7.21 -14.92 -1.31
CA LEU A 480 6.87 -14.78 0.11
C LEU A 480 5.45 -14.25 0.32
N ALA A 481 5.04 -13.23 -0.42
CA ALA A 481 3.68 -12.70 -0.40
C ALA A 481 2.64 -13.76 -0.82
N LEU A 482 2.92 -14.48 -1.91
CA LEU A 482 2.03 -15.53 -2.40
C LEU A 482 1.93 -16.69 -1.41
N SER A 483 2.99 -17.01 -0.66
CA SER A 483 2.92 -17.99 0.44
C SER A 483 1.86 -17.60 1.46
N GLY A 484 1.91 -16.37 1.98
CA GLY A 484 0.92 -15.86 2.94
C GLY A 484 -0.51 -15.85 2.36
N ILE A 485 -0.67 -15.46 1.10
CA ILE A 485 -1.98 -15.47 0.43
C ILE A 485 -2.51 -16.90 0.26
N THR A 486 -1.66 -17.84 -0.13
CA THR A 486 -2.06 -19.25 -0.32
C THR A 486 -2.37 -19.96 0.99
N GLU A 487 -1.68 -19.62 2.08
CA GLU A 487 -2.01 -20.05 3.45
C GLU A 487 -3.40 -19.57 3.85
N ARG A 488 -3.71 -18.27 3.62
CA ARG A 488 -5.05 -17.70 3.85
C ARG A 488 -6.13 -18.34 3.00
N LEU A 489 -5.81 -18.75 1.78
CA LEU A 489 -6.70 -19.51 0.89
C LEU A 489 -6.86 -20.98 1.32
N GLY A 490 -6.01 -21.52 2.19
CA GLY A 490 -5.97 -22.95 2.51
C GLY A 490 -5.52 -23.82 1.32
N VAL A 491 -4.69 -23.26 0.44
CA VAL A 491 -4.25 -23.87 -0.82
C VAL A 491 -2.75 -24.13 -0.71
N PRO A 492 -2.28 -25.38 -0.52
CA PRO A 492 -0.85 -25.62 -0.32
C PRO A 492 -0.04 -25.27 -1.57
N LEU A 493 1.12 -24.63 -1.37
CA LEU A 493 2.06 -24.29 -2.43
C LEU A 493 2.62 -25.55 -3.12
N PRO A 494 2.86 -25.51 -4.44
CA PRO A 494 3.50 -26.60 -5.16
C PRO A 494 5.02 -26.66 -4.89
N GLY A 495 5.47 -27.71 -4.20
CA GLY A 495 6.87 -28.11 -4.08
C GLY A 495 7.74 -27.28 -3.10
N PRO A 496 8.97 -27.74 -2.81
CA PRO A 496 9.89 -27.01 -1.96
C PRO A 496 10.56 -25.88 -2.77
N ALA A 497 10.04 -24.66 -2.63
CA ALA A 497 10.78 -23.47 -3.03
C ALA A 497 11.87 -23.15 -1.99
N ALA A 498 12.98 -22.55 -2.41
CA ALA A 498 13.97 -22.00 -1.48
C ALA A 498 13.28 -20.94 -0.60
N ASP A 499 13.60 -20.89 0.69
CA ASP A 499 13.01 -19.90 1.61
C ASP A 499 13.47 -18.48 1.23
N PRO A 500 12.58 -17.59 0.75
CA PRO A 500 12.97 -16.25 0.30
C PRO A 500 13.14 -15.24 1.45
N ARG A 501 12.87 -15.64 2.70
CA ARG A 501 12.80 -14.71 3.85
C ARG A 501 14.10 -13.97 4.11
N GLU A 502 15.25 -14.60 3.98
CA GLU A 502 16.55 -13.94 4.20
C GLU A 502 16.84 -12.87 3.15
N GLN A 503 16.50 -13.12 1.88
CA GLN A 503 16.66 -12.14 0.79
C GLN A 503 15.71 -10.95 0.98
N VAL A 504 14.46 -11.20 1.39
CA VAL A 504 13.47 -10.15 1.67
C VAL A 504 13.86 -9.35 2.92
N TRP A 505 14.36 -10.00 3.96
CA TRP A 505 14.91 -9.32 5.14
C TRP A 505 16.13 -8.45 4.78
N ALA A 506 17.05 -8.95 3.95
CA ALA A 506 18.23 -8.22 3.52
C ALA A 506 17.86 -6.92 2.80
N GLU A 507 16.82 -6.96 1.95
CA GLU A 507 16.25 -5.77 1.33
C GLU A 507 15.65 -4.82 2.37
N LEU A 508 14.77 -5.28 3.25
CA LEU A 508 14.13 -4.45 4.28
C LEU A 508 15.18 -3.76 5.16
N ALA A 509 16.14 -4.50 5.68
CA ALA A 509 17.23 -3.97 6.48
C ALA A 509 18.10 -3.00 5.66
N GLY A 510 18.29 -3.28 4.36
CA GLY A 510 18.94 -2.38 3.41
C GLY A 510 18.22 -1.05 3.29
N ARG A 511 16.91 -1.07 3.06
CA ARG A 511 16.08 0.13 2.95
C ARG A 511 16.11 0.98 4.21
N VAL A 512 16.00 0.32 5.36
CA VAL A 512 16.11 0.96 6.66
C VAL A 512 17.44 1.70 6.84
N ARG A 513 18.58 1.04 6.52
CA ARG A 513 19.92 1.65 6.64
C ARG A 513 20.11 2.86 5.73
N HIS A 514 19.44 2.90 4.57
CA HIS A 514 19.60 3.95 3.57
C HIS A 514 18.47 5.00 3.60
N GLY A 515 17.57 4.96 4.57
CA GLY A 515 16.46 5.91 4.67
C GLY A 515 15.46 5.77 3.50
N VAL A 516 15.17 4.54 3.07
CA VAL A 516 14.28 4.21 1.95
C VAL A 516 13.01 3.56 2.50
N ASP A 517 11.85 3.90 1.96
CA ASP A 517 10.55 3.42 2.40
C ASP A 517 10.23 1.98 2.09
N CYS A 518 9.37 1.40 2.94
CA CYS A 518 8.89 0.01 2.83
C CYS A 518 7.77 -0.10 1.78
N ASP A 519 7.64 0.88 0.89
CA ASP A 519 6.63 0.94 -0.16
C ASP A 519 7.12 0.25 -1.43
N ILE A 520 6.19 -0.05 -2.35
CA ILE A 520 6.55 -0.65 -3.65
C ILE A 520 7.45 0.27 -4.50
N TYR A 521 7.43 1.58 -4.20
CA TYR A 521 8.21 2.59 -4.91
C TYR A 521 9.63 2.75 -4.39
N ALA A 522 10.01 2.16 -3.25
CA ALA A 522 11.28 2.42 -2.57
C ALA A 522 11.55 3.93 -2.41
N THR A 523 10.57 4.68 -1.92
CA THR A 523 10.65 6.14 -1.82
C THR A 523 11.71 6.57 -0.82
N ARG A 524 12.64 7.44 -1.21
CA ARG A 524 13.63 8.01 -0.29
C ARG A 524 12.95 8.93 0.73
N VAL A 525 13.32 8.77 1.99
CA VAL A 525 12.87 9.60 3.11
C VAL A 525 13.99 10.55 3.51
N LEU A 526 13.64 11.78 3.85
CA LEU A 526 14.61 12.80 4.26
C LEU A 526 15.15 12.56 5.68
N TRP A 527 14.37 11.88 6.53
CA TRP A 527 14.59 11.74 7.98
C TRP A 527 14.73 10.28 8.44
#